data_AF-A0A257MCE2-F1
#
_entry.id   AF-A0A257MCE2-F1
#
_cell.length_a   1.000
_cell.length_b   1.000
_cell.length_c   1.000
_cell.angle_alpha   90.00
_cell.angle_beta   90.00
_cell.angle_gamma   90.00
#
_symmetry.space_group_name_H-M   'P 1'
#
loop_
_entity.id
_entity.type
_entity.pdbx_description
1 polymer ?
#
loop_
_entity_poly.entity_id
_entity_poly.type
_entity_poly.pdbx_seq_one_letter_code
_entity_poly.pdbx_strand_id
1 'polypeptide(L)'
;MQHVSGIEDKARAARNKKAVFGTDVDLESYESEAKPQETVDDAEDLPSAVKKAALDVGVKLDAESSGAYVQMDQTPVVAKSLYEGVEIMDMASALEKYDNLQDYWWKLVAPDADKYTADVAAAPPAGYFIRAKKGMKTVFPVKSCLYLGSKDLNQRVHNVIIAEEGSELHIITGCTTPAHVQRGLHMGVSEFFIEKNAKVSFTMV
;
A
#
# COMPACT_ATOMS: atom_id res chain seq x y z
N MET A 1 -3.43 21.76 7.35
CA MET A 1 -2.83 22.43 6.17
C MET A 1 -1.32 22.68 6.31
N GLN A 2 -0.76 23.08 7.46
CA GLN A 2 0.70 23.30 7.60
C GLN A 2 1.54 22.02 7.47
N HIS A 3 1.08 20.87 7.97
CA HIS A 3 1.86 19.62 7.94
C HIS A 3 2.09 19.06 6.53
N VAL A 4 1.08 19.17 5.65
CA VAL A 4 1.16 18.72 4.25
C VAL A 4 2.16 19.57 3.45
N SER A 5 2.19 20.89 3.67
CA SER A 5 3.10 21.80 2.96
C SER A 5 4.58 21.46 3.16
N GLY A 6 4.96 20.96 4.34
CA GLY A 6 6.35 20.56 4.61
C GLY A 6 6.77 19.25 3.93
N ILE A 7 5.82 18.35 3.64
CA ILE A 7 6.09 17.08 2.93
C ILE A 7 6.36 17.39 1.46
N GLU A 8 5.50 18.19 0.82
CA GLU A 8 5.64 18.59 -0.58
C GLU A 8 6.94 19.36 -0.83
N ASP A 9 7.33 20.25 0.09
CA ASP A 9 8.58 21.01 -0.01
C ASP A 9 9.82 20.11 0.04
N LYS A 10 9.81 19.14 0.97
CA LYS A 10 10.88 18.14 1.09
C LYS A 10 10.97 17.26 -0.15
N ALA A 11 9.84 16.73 -0.60
CA ALA A 11 9.75 15.92 -1.82
C ALA A 11 10.30 16.70 -3.03
N ARG A 12 9.87 17.95 -3.22
CA ARG A 12 10.35 18.81 -4.31
C ARG A 12 11.86 19.03 -4.27
N ALA A 13 12.45 19.21 -3.07
CA ALA A 13 13.89 19.37 -2.92
C ALA A 13 14.67 18.10 -3.29
N ALA A 14 14.07 16.92 -3.12
CA ALA A 14 14.71 15.62 -3.35
C ALA A 14 14.38 14.97 -4.71
N ARG A 15 13.64 15.64 -5.61
CA ARG A 15 13.21 15.09 -6.92
C ARG A 15 14.32 14.46 -7.79
N ASN A 16 15.56 14.95 -7.65
CA ASN A 16 16.73 14.46 -8.40
C ASN A 16 17.75 13.73 -7.51
N LYS A 17 17.41 13.48 -6.24
CA LYS A 17 18.29 12.85 -5.26
C LYS A 17 18.32 11.35 -5.53
N LYS A 18 19.46 10.85 -6.00
CA LYS A 18 19.62 9.42 -6.28
C LYS A 18 19.59 8.62 -4.98
N ALA A 19 19.04 7.41 -5.03
CA ALA A 19 19.20 6.45 -3.94
C ALA A 19 20.68 6.07 -3.81
N VAL A 20 21.08 5.71 -2.59
CA VAL A 20 22.47 5.34 -2.28
C VAL A 20 22.88 4.03 -2.97
N PHE A 21 21.92 3.13 -3.18
CA PHE A 21 22.13 1.81 -3.75
C PHE A 21 21.17 1.54 -4.93
N GLY A 22 21.55 0.58 -5.77
CA GLY A 22 20.75 0.14 -6.91
C GLY A 22 20.95 0.99 -8.16
N THR A 23 20.30 0.55 -9.24
CA THR A 23 20.31 1.29 -10.51
C THR A 23 19.53 2.59 -10.36
N ASP A 24 20.09 3.67 -10.87
CA ASP A 24 19.40 4.95 -10.95
C ASP A 24 18.35 4.91 -12.07
N VAL A 25 17.07 4.79 -11.70
CA VAL A 25 15.96 4.61 -12.65
C VAL A 25 15.48 5.98 -13.14
N ASP A 26 15.36 6.17 -14.45
CA ASP A 26 14.74 7.37 -15.01
C ASP A 26 13.21 7.31 -14.83
N LEU A 27 12.68 8.11 -13.90
CA LEU A 27 11.26 8.12 -13.56
C LEU A 27 10.39 8.70 -14.69
N GLU A 28 10.95 9.61 -15.50
CA GLU A 28 10.24 10.22 -16.62
C GLU A 28 10.02 9.22 -17.77
N SER A 29 10.74 8.10 -17.77
CA SER A 29 10.58 7.02 -18.75
C SER A 29 9.36 6.12 -18.50
N TYR A 30 8.59 6.38 -17.43
CA TYR A 30 7.39 5.64 -17.03
C TYR A 30 6.16 6.56 -17.03
N GLU A 31 5.01 5.99 -17.39
CA GLU A 31 3.73 6.67 -17.32
C GLU A 31 3.38 6.95 -15.85
N SER A 32 2.99 8.19 -15.57
CA SER A 32 2.65 8.62 -14.21
C SER A 32 1.16 8.51 -13.91
N GLU A 33 0.31 8.48 -14.93
CA GLU A 33 -1.14 8.38 -14.80
C GLU A 33 -1.62 6.97 -15.13
N ALA A 34 -2.32 6.35 -14.18
CA ALA A 34 -3.00 5.08 -14.41
C ALA A 34 -4.44 5.32 -14.84
N LYS A 35 -4.97 4.44 -15.70
CA LYS A 35 -6.41 4.41 -15.98
C LYS A 35 -7.14 3.91 -14.72
N PRO A 36 -8.24 4.57 -14.32
CA PRO A 36 -9.08 4.07 -13.24
C PRO A 36 -9.56 2.65 -13.52
N GLN A 37 -9.60 1.84 -12.47
CA GLN A 37 -10.13 0.48 -12.50
C GLN A 37 -11.51 0.42 -11.84
N GLU A 38 -12.32 -0.56 -12.19
CA GLU A 38 -13.61 -0.77 -11.54
C GLU A 38 -13.42 -1.36 -10.14
N THR A 39 -14.13 -0.79 -9.16
CA THR A 39 -14.16 -1.30 -7.78
C THR A 39 -15.19 -2.41 -7.65
N VAL A 40 -14.91 -3.39 -6.80
CA VAL A 40 -15.84 -4.50 -6.50
C VAL A 40 -16.04 -4.65 -4.99
N ASP A 41 -17.21 -5.14 -4.59
CA ASP A 41 -17.57 -5.29 -3.17
C ASP A 41 -16.84 -6.45 -2.49
N ASP A 42 -16.52 -7.50 -3.26
CA ASP A 42 -15.87 -8.71 -2.77
C ASP A 42 -14.67 -9.09 -3.64
N ALA A 43 -13.58 -9.53 -3.00
CA ALA A 43 -12.37 -9.94 -3.71
C ALA A 43 -12.58 -11.14 -4.64
N GLU A 44 -13.64 -11.92 -4.39
CA GLU A 44 -14.05 -13.04 -5.24
C GLU A 44 -14.62 -12.56 -6.59
N ASP A 45 -15.11 -11.32 -6.69
CA ASP A 45 -15.65 -10.75 -7.92
C ASP A 45 -14.57 -10.19 -8.85
N LEU A 46 -13.31 -10.17 -8.40
CA LEU A 46 -12.19 -9.74 -9.23
C LEU A 46 -12.00 -10.63 -10.47
N PRO A 47 -11.47 -10.08 -11.58
CA PRO A 47 -11.17 -10.85 -12.77
C PRO A 47 -10.31 -12.09 -12.45
N SER A 48 -10.62 -13.21 -13.10
CA SER A 48 -9.93 -14.49 -12.87
C SER A 48 -8.41 -14.41 -13.06
N ALA A 49 -7.95 -13.58 -13.99
CA ALA A 49 -6.54 -13.31 -14.21
C ALA A 49 -5.86 -12.67 -12.99
N VAL A 50 -6.52 -11.70 -12.34
CA VAL A 50 -6.01 -11.03 -11.13
C VAL A 50 -5.98 -12.01 -9.96
N LYS A 51 -7.07 -12.78 -9.77
CA LYS A 51 -7.12 -13.80 -8.70
C LYS A 51 -6.06 -14.88 -8.88
N LYS A 52 -5.81 -15.32 -10.11
CA LYS A 52 -4.73 -16.26 -10.42
C LYS A 52 -3.36 -15.66 -10.11
N ALA A 53 -3.09 -14.45 -10.59
CA ALA A 53 -1.81 -13.78 -10.35
C ALA A 53 -1.56 -13.54 -8.85
N ALA A 54 -2.62 -13.20 -8.09
CA ALA A 54 -2.56 -13.08 -6.63
C ALA A 54 -2.24 -14.43 -5.96
N LEU A 55 -2.85 -15.52 -6.42
CA LEU A 55 -2.58 -16.86 -5.90
C LEU A 55 -1.12 -17.30 -6.16
N ASP A 56 -0.56 -16.94 -7.31
CA ASP A 56 0.84 -17.26 -7.67
C ASP A 56 1.84 -16.59 -6.70
N VAL A 57 1.44 -15.48 -6.05
CA VAL A 57 2.20 -14.81 -4.98
C VAL A 57 1.64 -15.08 -3.58
N GLY A 58 0.95 -16.22 -3.40
CA GLY A 58 0.49 -16.68 -2.10
C GLY A 58 -0.74 -15.96 -1.54
N VAL A 59 -1.38 -15.07 -2.31
CA VAL A 59 -2.58 -14.32 -1.91
C VAL A 59 -3.82 -15.01 -2.46
N LYS A 60 -4.42 -15.89 -1.66
CA LYS A 60 -5.69 -16.53 -1.98
C LYS A 60 -6.86 -15.62 -1.63
N LEU A 61 -7.49 -14.97 -2.61
CA LEU A 61 -8.59 -14.03 -2.42
C LEU A 61 -9.94 -14.76 -2.23
N ASP A 62 -10.07 -15.46 -1.10
CA ASP A 62 -11.27 -16.18 -0.68
C ASP A 62 -11.73 -15.72 0.72
N ALA A 63 -12.88 -16.25 1.16
CA ALA A 63 -13.49 -15.92 2.45
C ALA A 63 -12.64 -16.26 3.70
N GLU A 64 -11.60 -17.09 3.60
CA GLU A 64 -10.71 -17.42 4.73
C GLU A 64 -9.65 -16.31 4.96
N SER A 65 -10.10 -15.12 5.35
CA SER A 65 -9.23 -13.98 5.66
C SER A 65 -9.84 -13.09 6.75
N SER A 66 -9.00 -12.28 7.42
CA SER A 66 -9.49 -11.18 8.27
C SER A 66 -9.91 -9.95 7.46
N GLY A 67 -9.78 -10.02 6.13
CA GLY A 67 -10.07 -8.94 5.20
C GLY A 67 -9.09 -8.93 4.04
N ALA A 68 -9.42 -8.16 3.01
CA ALA A 68 -8.66 -8.05 1.79
C ALA A 68 -8.47 -6.59 1.37
N TYR A 69 -7.28 -6.30 0.86
CA TYR A 69 -6.98 -5.10 0.09
C TYR A 69 -6.43 -5.51 -1.27
N VAL A 70 -6.95 -4.94 -2.35
CA VAL A 70 -6.39 -5.15 -3.68
C VAL A 70 -6.30 -3.81 -4.38
N GLN A 71 -5.09 -3.47 -4.82
CA GLN A 71 -4.83 -2.31 -5.66
C GLN A 71 -4.41 -2.80 -7.05
N MET A 72 -5.12 -2.32 -8.07
CA MET A 72 -4.77 -2.53 -9.47
C MET A 72 -4.26 -1.22 -10.04
N ASP A 73 -3.01 -1.21 -10.50
CA ASP A 73 -2.29 -0.01 -10.86
C ASP A 73 -2.35 1.00 -9.70
N GLN A 74 -3.03 2.16 -9.86
CA GLN A 74 -3.22 3.17 -8.81
C GLN A 74 -4.60 3.17 -8.18
N THR A 75 -5.48 2.24 -8.54
CA THR A 75 -6.85 2.19 -8.04
C THR A 75 -7.01 1.12 -6.96
N PRO A 76 -7.46 1.47 -5.75
CA PRO A 76 -7.89 0.48 -4.77
C PRO A 76 -9.21 -0.14 -5.25
N VAL A 77 -9.17 -1.38 -5.75
CA VAL A 77 -10.35 -2.07 -6.28
C VAL A 77 -11.11 -2.85 -5.21
N VAL A 78 -10.44 -3.21 -4.11
CA VAL A 78 -11.02 -3.84 -2.92
C VAL A 78 -10.34 -3.27 -1.68
N ALA A 79 -11.13 -2.87 -0.68
CA ALA A 79 -10.65 -2.54 0.66
C ALA A 79 -11.74 -2.92 1.67
N LYS A 80 -11.66 -4.14 2.22
CA LYS A 80 -12.72 -4.72 3.03
C LYS A 80 -12.16 -5.46 4.24
N SER A 81 -12.62 -5.08 5.42
CA SER A 81 -12.42 -5.87 6.63
C SER A 81 -13.54 -6.88 6.80
N LEU A 82 -13.18 -8.10 7.22
CA LEU A 82 -14.12 -9.16 7.58
C LEU A 82 -14.08 -9.47 9.08
N TYR A 83 -13.27 -8.74 9.85
CA TYR A 83 -13.04 -9.00 11.25
C TYR A 83 -13.25 -7.74 12.08
N GLU A 84 -14.08 -7.83 13.12
CA GLU A 84 -14.26 -6.73 14.06
C GLU A 84 -12.90 -6.43 14.74
N GLY A 85 -12.55 -5.15 14.83
CA GLY A 85 -11.26 -4.73 15.42
C GLY A 85 -10.09 -4.68 14.44
N VAL A 86 -10.26 -5.12 13.19
CA VAL A 86 -9.33 -4.83 12.09
C VAL A 86 -9.98 -3.82 11.15
N GLU A 87 -9.29 -2.73 10.86
CA GLU A 87 -9.72 -1.74 9.87
C GLU A 87 -8.83 -1.86 8.64
N ILE A 88 -9.46 -1.82 7.46
CA ILE A 88 -8.79 -1.86 6.16
C ILE A 88 -9.44 -0.80 5.30
N MET A 89 -8.65 0.13 4.79
CA MET A 89 -9.08 1.24 3.93
C MET A 89 -7.99 1.55 2.90
N ASP A 90 -8.32 2.24 1.82
CA ASP A 90 -7.31 2.95 1.05
C ASP A 90 -6.80 4.18 1.83
N MET A 91 -5.56 4.59 1.55
CA MET A 91 -4.93 5.69 2.27
C MET A 91 -5.64 7.04 2.09
N ALA A 92 -6.22 7.33 0.93
CA ALA A 92 -6.91 8.60 0.71
C ALA A 92 -8.13 8.70 1.64
N SER A 93 -8.97 7.66 1.65
CA SER A 93 -10.10 7.56 2.58
C SER A 93 -9.68 7.59 4.05
N ALA A 94 -8.55 6.95 4.40
CA ALA A 94 -8.06 6.94 5.78
C ALA A 94 -7.58 8.33 6.24
N LEU A 95 -6.90 9.08 5.37
CA LEU A 95 -6.43 10.44 5.65
C LEU A 95 -7.58 11.44 5.78
N GLU A 96 -8.67 11.24 5.04
CA GLU A 96 -9.90 12.03 5.17
C GLU A 96 -10.67 11.70 6.45
N LYS A 97 -10.71 10.42 6.83
CA LYS A 97 -11.47 9.95 8.00
C LYS A 97 -10.80 10.28 9.33
N TYR A 98 -9.47 10.24 9.38
CA TYR A 98 -8.70 10.32 10.63
C TYR A 98 -7.77 11.54 10.62
N ASP A 99 -8.20 12.63 11.25
CA ASP A 99 -7.37 13.84 11.40
C ASP A 99 -6.00 13.55 12.05
N ASN A 100 -5.97 12.61 12.99
CA ASN A 100 -4.75 12.19 13.69
C ASN A 100 -3.84 11.28 12.86
N LEU A 101 -4.26 10.81 11.68
CA LEU A 101 -3.40 9.99 10.81
C LEU A 101 -2.22 10.79 10.25
N GLN A 102 -2.30 12.13 10.27
CA GLN A 102 -1.16 13.00 9.94
C GLN A 102 0.02 12.83 10.90
N ASP A 103 -0.19 12.28 12.09
CA ASP A 103 0.87 11.95 13.05
C ASP A 103 1.58 10.63 12.73
N TYR A 104 1.12 9.91 11.70
CA TYR A 104 1.68 8.64 11.23
C TYR A 104 2.16 8.72 9.76
N TRP A 105 1.65 9.67 8.98
CA TRP A 105 1.98 9.84 7.56
C TRP A 105 3.34 10.51 7.34
N TRP A 106 4.28 9.84 6.66
CA TRP A 106 5.65 10.30 6.37
C TRP A 106 6.45 10.65 7.63
N LYS A 107 6.42 9.77 8.63
CA LYS A 107 7.08 9.98 9.93
C LYS A 107 8.27 9.05 10.16
N LEU A 108 8.15 7.79 9.73
CA LEU A 108 9.21 6.80 9.79
C LEU A 108 10.06 6.84 8.52
N VAL A 109 9.42 7.05 7.37
CA VAL A 109 10.12 7.24 6.09
C VAL A 109 10.14 8.73 5.77
N ALA A 110 11.32 9.24 5.43
CA ALA A 110 11.48 10.64 5.07
C ALA A 110 11.06 10.85 3.60
N PRO A 111 10.19 11.84 3.29
CA PRO A 111 9.77 12.10 1.91
C PRO A 111 10.92 12.57 1.01
N ASP A 112 12.01 13.05 1.60
CA ASP A 112 13.24 13.47 0.92
C ASP A 112 14.39 12.46 1.04
N ALA A 113 14.11 11.19 1.35
CA ALA A 113 15.14 10.15 1.42
C ALA A 113 15.87 10.00 0.08
N ASP A 114 15.11 9.90 -1.01
CA ASP A 114 15.58 9.90 -2.39
C ASP A 114 14.45 10.35 -3.35
N LYS A 115 14.71 10.30 -4.66
CA LYS A 115 13.74 10.65 -5.69
C LYS A 115 12.54 9.72 -5.74
N TYR A 116 12.66 8.48 -5.25
CA TYR A 116 11.56 7.51 -5.23
C TYR A 116 10.58 7.85 -4.11
N THR A 117 11.08 8.11 -2.89
CA THR A 117 10.22 8.60 -1.80
C THR A 117 9.63 9.96 -2.13
N ALA A 118 10.39 10.84 -2.79
CA ALA A 118 9.90 12.14 -3.21
C ALA A 118 8.76 12.05 -4.23
N ASP A 119 8.88 11.15 -5.22
CA ASP A 119 7.85 10.95 -6.23
C ASP A 119 6.57 10.35 -5.63
N VAL A 120 6.69 9.40 -4.69
CA VAL A 120 5.53 8.87 -3.94
C VAL A 120 4.89 9.96 -3.08
N ALA A 121 5.68 10.80 -2.40
CA ALA A 121 5.18 11.86 -1.53
C ALA A 121 4.49 13.01 -2.28
N ALA A 122 4.86 13.26 -3.53
CA ALA A 122 4.28 14.30 -4.37
C ALA A 122 3.00 13.86 -5.10
N ALA A 123 2.72 12.55 -5.14
CA ALA A 123 1.55 11.99 -5.81
C ALA A 123 0.31 11.95 -4.91
N PRO A 124 -0.91 11.84 -5.49
CA PRO A 124 -2.11 11.54 -4.72
C PRO A 124 -1.93 10.28 -3.85
N PRO A 125 -2.45 10.25 -2.62
CA PRO A 125 -2.30 9.08 -1.74
C PRO A 125 -2.87 7.81 -2.38
N ALA A 126 -2.07 6.76 -2.37
CA ALA A 126 -2.42 5.41 -2.80
C ALA A 126 -1.79 4.39 -1.83
N GLY A 127 -2.22 3.15 -1.89
CA GLY A 127 -1.87 2.12 -0.91
C GLY A 127 -2.92 1.96 0.19
N TYR A 128 -2.60 1.11 1.15
CA TYR A 128 -3.53 0.69 2.19
C TYR A 128 -3.22 1.28 3.56
N PHE A 129 -4.30 1.53 4.29
CA PHE A 129 -4.30 1.71 5.72
C PHE A 129 -4.83 0.44 6.38
N ILE A 130 -4.02 -0.17 7.25
CA ILE A 130 -4.45 -1.31 8.07
C ILE A 130 -4.23 -0.99 9.54
N ARG A 131 -5.28 -1.11 10.36
CA ARG A 131 -5.19 -0.91 11.81
C ARG A 131 -5.77 -2.08 12.57
N ALA A 132 -4.99 -2.65 13.49
CA ALA A 132 -5.47 -3.59 14.50
C ALA A 132 -5.70 -2.85 15.81
N LYS A 133 -6.95 -2.86 16.31
CA LYS A 133 -7.34 -2.21 17.56
C LYS A 133 -6.73 -2.89 18.78
N LYS A 134 -6.68 -2.17 19.90
CA LYS A 134 -6.10 -2.59 21.17
C LYS A 134 -6.56 -3.99 21.56
N GLY A 135 -5.59 -4.87 21.81
CA GLY A 135 -5.83 -6.26 22.20
C GLY A 135 -6.40 -7.18 21.10
N MET A 136 -6.68 -6.67 19.89
CA MET A 136 -7.24 -7.47 18.81
C MET A 136 -6.19 -8.42 18.25
N LYS A 137 -6.57 -9.67 18.00
CA LYS A 137 -5.70 -10.69 17.40
C LYS A 137 -6.35 -11.29 16.17
N THR A 138 -5.72 -11.17 15.02
CA THR A 138 -6.21 -11.76 13.78
C THR A 138 -6.08 -13.28 13.83
N VAL A 139 -7.20 -14.00 13.63
CA VAL A 139 -7.22 -15.47 13.52
C VAL A 139 -6.72 -15.92 12.15
N PHE A 140 -7.10 -15.18 11.11
CA PHE A 140 -6.64 -15.37 9.74
C PHE A 140 -5.84 -14.15 9.29
N PRO A 141 -4.90 -14.29 8.35
CA PRO A 141 -4.15 -13.13 7.87
C PRO A 141 -5.07 -12.14 7.13
N VAL A 142 -4.74 -10.85 7.24
CA VAL A 142 -5.16 -9.84 6.28
C VAL A 142 -4.39 -10.08 4.98
N LYS A 143 -5.09 -10.05 3.86
CA LYS A 143 -4.53 -10.32 2.55
C LYS A 143 -4.43 -9.02 1.76
N SER A 144 -3.26 -8.69 1.23
CA SER A 144 -3.11 -7.53 0.35
C SER A 144 -2.47 -7.92 -0.98
N CYS A 145 -3.00 -7.44 -2.09
CA CYS A 145 -2.41 -7.65 -3.42
C CYS A 145 -2.15 -6.30 -4.11
N LEU A 146 -0.92 -6.10 -4.56
CA LEU A 146 -0.50 -4.96 -5.37
C LEU A 146 -0.25 -5.48 -6.79
N TYR A 147 -1.22 -5.23 -7.67
CA TYR A 147 -1.23 -5.75 -9.03
C TYR A 147 -0.89 -4.62 -10.01
N LEU A 148 0.27 -4.70 -10.66
CA LEU A 148 0.69 -3.75 -11.69
C LEU A 148 0.32 -4.33 -13.07
N GLY A 149 -0.81 -3.89 -13.61
CA GLY A 149 -1.46 -4.42 -14.81
C GLY A 149 -1.18 -3.64 -16.09
N SER A 150 -0.79 -2.38 -15.96
CA SER A 150 -0.46 -1.51 -17.08
C SER A 150 1.03 -1.56 -17.44
N LYS A 151 1.32 -1.52 -18.75
CA LYS A 151 2.68 -1.47 -19.27
C LYS A 151 3.27 -0.08 -19.05
N ASP A 152 4.57 -0.03 -18.73
CA ASP A 152 5.35 1.19 -18.59
C ASP A 152 4.86 2.12 -17.47
N LEU A 153 3.95 1.66 -16.61
CA LEU A 153 3.38 2.47 -15.52
C LEU A 153 4.33 2.52 -14.31
N ASN A 154 4.36 3.70 -13.68
CA ASN A 154 4.90 3.93 -12.35
C ASN A 154 3.81 3.74 -11.28
N GLN A 155 3.80 2.56 -10.65
CA GLN A 155 2.94 2.26 -9.52
C GLN A 155 3.52 2.82 -8.23
N ARG A 156 2.80 3.76 -7.63
CA ARG A 156 3.10 4.39 -6.34
C ARG A 156 2.21 3.82 -5.26
N VAL A 157 2.80 3.43 -4.15
CA VAL A 157 2.09 2.87 -3.01
C VAL A 157 2.70 3.44 -1.74
N HIS A 158 1.88 3.95 -0.84
CA HIS A 158 2.29 4.30 0.51
C HIS A 158 1.34 3.65 1.49
N ASN A 159 1.82 2.66 2.22
CA ASN A 159 1.04 1.92 3.19
C ASN A 159 1.32 2.42 4.61
N VAL A 160 0.28 2.47 5.43
CA VAL A 160 0.40 2.71 6.87
C VAL A 160 -0.24 1.53 7.61
N ILE A 161 0.53 0.91 8.49
CA ILE A 161 0.06 -0.18 9.34
C ILE A 161 0.19 0.26 10.80
N ILE A 162 -0.90 0.18 11.55
CA ILE A 162 -0.94 0.51 12.98
C ILE A 162 -1.41 -0.71 13.77
N ALA A 163 -0.53 -1.27 14.61
CA ALA A 163 -0.87 -2.32 15.55
C ALA A 163 -0.91 -1.72 16.96
N GLU A 164 -2.12 -1.49 17.49
CA GLU A 164 -2.32 -0.89 18.81
C GLU A 164 -1.88 -1.81 19.95
N GLU A 165 -1.75 -1.25 21.16
CA GLU A 165 -1.27 -1.96 22.34
C GLU A 165 -1.86 -3.37 22.50
N GLY A 166 -0.99 -4.37 22.59
CA GLY A 166 -1.37 -5.77 22.81
C GLY A 166 -2.06 -6.47 21.63
N SER A 167 -2.17 -5.83 20.46
CA SER A 167 -2.74 -6.44 19.26
C SER A 167 -1.79 -7.45 18.59
N GLU A 168 -2.33 -8.34 17.78
CA GLU A 168 -1.58 -9.30 16.96
C GLU A 168 -2.15 -9.32 15.55
N LEU A 169 -1.33 -8.93 14.57
CA LEU A 169 -1.73 -8.74 13.19
C LEU A 169 -0.84 -9.58 12.28
N HIS A 170 -1.47 -10.46 11.49
CA HIS A 170 -0.80 -11.25 10.46
C HIS A 170 -1.21 -10.71 9.09
N ILE A 171 -0.24 -10.35 8.24
CA ILE A 171 -0.48 -9.81 6.90
C ILE A 171 0.29 -10.64 5.88
N ILE A 172 -0.38 -11.02 4.80
CA ILE A 172 0.24 -11.61 3.61
C ILE A 172 0.05 -10.63 2.46
N THR A 173 1.17 -10.12 1.95
CA THR A 173 1.23 -9.22 0.81
C THR A 173 1.82 -9.93 -0.40
N GLY A 174 1.14 -9.80 -1.54
CA GLY A 174 1.67 -10.27 -2.82
C GLY A 174 1.79 -9.11 -3.80
N CYS A 175 2.95 -8.98 -4.43
CA CYS A 175 3.18 -8.04 -5.52
C CYS A 175 3.31 -8.79 -6.83
N THR A 176 2.46 -8.49 -7.82
CA THR A 176 2.43 -9.28 -9.05
C THR A 176 2.12 -8.44 -10.29
N THR A 177 2.46 -8.99 -11.44
CA THR A 177 2.24 -8.40 -12.77
C THR A 177 1.72 -9.48 -13.71
N PRO A 178 0.78 -9.19 -14.63
CA PRO A 178 0.40 -10.14 -15.65
C PRO A 178 1.51 -10.35 -16.67
N ALA A 179 1.53 -11.52 -17.31
CA ALA A 179 2.60 -11.91 -18.23
C ALA A 179 2.80 -10.96 -19.45
N HIS A 180 1.79 -10.18 -19.85
CA HIS A 180 1.93 -9.22 -20.94
C HIS A 180 2.66 -7.94 -20.53
N VAL A 181 2.77 -7.64 -19.24
CA VAL A 181 3.53 -6.48 -18.74
C VAL A 181 5.00 -6.86 -18.68
N GLN A 182 5.79 -6.27 -19.58
CA GLN A 182 7.22 -6.55 -19.70
C GLN A 182 8.09 -5.50 -18.98
N ARG A 183 7.52 -4.32 -18.73
CA ARG A 183 8.19 -3.21 -18.06
C ARG A 183 7.17 -2.44 -17.23
N GLY A 184 7.58 -2.07 -16.03
CA GLY A 184 6.84 -1.27 -15.06
C GLY A 184 7.76 -0.88 -13.91
N LEU A 185 7.34 0.07 -13.10
CA LEU A 185 8.06 0.51 -11.92
C LEU A 185 7.12 0.43 -10.72
N HIS A 186 7.57 -0.17 -9.63
CA HIS A 186 6.85 -0.22 -8.36
C HIS A 186 7.65 0.53 -7.30
N MET A 187 7.06 1.58 -6.73
CA MET A 187 7.62 2.35 -5.63
C MET A 187 6.70 2.23 -4.43
N GLY A 188 7.07 1.33 -3.53
CA GLY A 188 6.34 1.03 -2.30
C GLY A 188 7.02 1.62 -1.07
N VAL A 189 6.31 2.51 -0.38
CA VAL A 189 6.64 2.98 0.97
C VAL A 189 5.69 2.30 1.94
N SER A 190 6.19 1.76 3.04
CA SER A 190 5.35 1.14 4.07
C SER A 190 5.85 1.54 5.45
N GLU A 191 4.98 2.16 6.25
CA GLU A 191 5.29 2.61 7.61
C GLU A 191 4.54 1.76 8.64
N PHE A 192 5.28 1.07 9.50
CA PHE A 192 4.73 0.14 10.49
C PHE A 192 4.87 0.73 11.89
N PHE A 193 3.74 1.00 12.53
CA PHE A 193 3.65 1.51 13.89
C PHE A 193 3.17 0.38 14.80
N ILE A 194 4.10 -0.17 15.59
CA ILE A 194 3.85 -1.32 16.47
C ILE A 194 3.91 -0.83 17.90
N GLU A 195 2.74 -0.73 18.55
CA GLU A 195 2.64 -0.25 19.92
C GLU A 195 3.07 -1.31 20.94
N LYS A 196 3.06 -0.91 22.22
CA LYS A 196 3.50 -1.74 23.34
C LYS A 196 2.81 -3.11 23.32
N ASN A 197 3.61 -4.18 23.45
CA ASN A 197 3.14 -5.57 23.44
C ASN A 197 2.38 -6.01 22.17
N ALA A 198 2.32 -5.18 21.13
CA ALA A 198 1.73 -5.56 19.86
C ALA A 198 2.70 -6.45 19.06
N LYS A 199 2.16 -7.23 18.13
CA LYS A 199 2.93 -8.10 17.24
C LYS A 199 2.42 -7.97 15.82
N VAL A 200 3.34 -7.85 14.86
CA VAL A 200 3.03 -7.89 13.44
C VAL A 200 3.87 -8.98 12.79
N SER A 201 3.22 -9.92 12.12
CA SER A 201 3.87 -10.83 11.18
C SER A 201 3.54 -10.35 9.76
N PHE A 202 4.57 -10.00 9.00
CA PHE A 202 4.40 -9.50 7.63
C PHE A 202 5.14 -10.43 6.67
N THR A 203 4.39 -11.16 5.87
CA THR A 203 4.92 -12.04 4.81
C THR A 203 4.69 -11.35 3.47
N MET A 204 5.77 -11.12 2.72
CA MET A 204 5.69 -10.55 1.38
C MET A 204 6.29 -11.51 0.36
N VAL A 205 5.56 -11.74 -0.72
CA VAL A 205 5.95 -12.57 -1.86
C VAL A 205 5.99 -11.75 -3.13
#